data_AF-A0A969G121-F1
#
_entry.id   AF-A0A969G121-F1
#
_cell.length_a   1.000
_cell.length_b   1.000
_cell.length_c   1.000
_cell.angle_alpha   90.00
_cell.angle_beta   90.00
_cell.angle_gamma   90.00
#
_symmetry.space_group_name_H-M   'P 1'
#
loop_
_entity.id
_entity.type
_entity.pdbx_description
1 polymer ?
#
loop_
_entity_poly.entity_id
_entity_poly.type
_entity_poly.pdbx_seq_one_letter_code
_entity_poly.pdbx_strand_id
1 'polypeptide(L)' 'MEKPAQTHYPIHDLLRQRFSTVTFDGDRPVTAATLGSLLEAARWAASCFNEQPWRFLIATKDDP' A
#
# COMPACT_ATOMS: atom_id res chain seq x y z
N MET A 1 -10.85 9.58 12.91
CA MET A 1 -10.64 10.99 12.50
C MET A 1 -10.25 10.99 11.04
N GLU A 2 -11.03 11.66 10.19
CA GLU A 2 -10.67 11.88 8.79
C GLU A 2 -9.53 12.91 8.71
N LYS A 3 -8.52 12.63 7.90
CA LYS A 3 -7.35 13.51 7.69
C LYS A 3 -7.08 13.68 6.20
N PRO A 4 -7.98 14.35 5.45
CA PRO A 4 -7.79 14.52 4.02
C PRO A 4 -6.57 15.40 3.73
N ALA A 5 -5.79 15.02 2.72
CA ALA A 5 -4.68 15.82 2.21
C ALA A 5 -5.20 17.16 1.65
N GLN A 6 -4.48 18.24 1.93
CA GLN A 6 -4.70 19.53 1.27
C GLN A 6 -4.18 19.43 -0.17
N THR A 7 -5.05 19.72 -1.14
CA THR A 7 -4.76 19.62 -2.57
C THR A 7 -5.14 20.94 -3.22
N HIS A 8 -4.34 21.41 -4.18
CA HIS A 8 -4.63 22.63 -4.93
C HIS A 8 -5.63 22.40 -6.08
N TYR A 9 -5.81 21.14 -6.48
CA TYR A 9 -6.68 20.73 -7.58
C TYR A 9 -7.46 19.46 -7.21
N PRO A 10 -8.63 19.21 -7.83
CA PRO A 10 -9.40 17.99 -7.59
C PRO A 10 -8.61 16.73 -7.98
N ILE A 11 -8.62 15.72 -7.10
CA ILE A 11 -8.07 14.39 -7.34
C ILE A 11 -9.04 13.34 -6.80
N HIS A 12 -8.80 12.07 -7.14
CA HIS A 12 -9.62 10.95 -6.65
C HIS A 12 -9.68 10.91 -5.11
N ASP A 13 -10.86 10.68 -4.55
CA ASP A 13 -11.08 10.76 -3.09
C ASP A 13 -10.23 9.76 -2.29
N LEU A 14 -10.03 8.54 -2.80
CA LEU A 14 -9.11 7.58 -2.18
C LEU A 14 -7.69 8.15 -1.98
N LEU A 15 -7.18 8.92 -2.95
CA LEU A 15 -5.86 9.54 -2.85
C LEU A 15 -5.87 10.71 -1.87
N ARG A 16 -6.95 11.50 -1.87
CA ARG A 16 -7.14 12.61 -0.94
C ARG A 16 -7.26 12.12 0.51
N GLN A 17 -7.92 10.99 0.74
CA GLN A 17 -8.12 10.42 2.08
C GLN A 17 -6.91 9.67 2.60
N ARG A 18 -5.96 9.29 1.74
CA ARG A 18 -4.73 8.59 2.14
C ARG A 18 -3.84 9.50 2.98
N PHE A 19 -3.53 9.06 4.20
CA PHE A 19 -2.57 9.69 5.09
C PHE A 19 -1.49 8.68 5.50
N SER A 20 -0.34 9.18 5.92
CA SER A 20 0.76 8.34 6.43
C SER A 20 0.55 8.12 7.93
N THR A 21 0.16 6.90 8.32
CA THR A 21 0.09 6.51 9.73
C THR A 21 1.41 5.94 10.21
N VAL A 22 1.70 6.11 11.50
CA VAL A 22 2.88 5.55 12.18
C VAL A 22 2.49 4.61 13.32
N THR A 23 1.19 4.52 13.64
CA THR A 23 0.63 3.61 14.64
C THR A 23 -0.39 2.68 13.98
N PHE A 24 -0.38 1.42 14.42
CA PHE A 24 -1.26 0.35 13.94
C PHE A 24 -1.80 -0.43 15.14
N ASP A 25 -2.96 -1.07 14.95
CA ASP A 25 -3.54 -2.01 15.90
C ASP A 25 -2.73 -3.32 15.88
N GLY A 26 -2.06 -3.65 16.98
CA GLY A 26 -1.17 -4.81 17.07
C GLY A 26 -1.87 -6.17 17.11
N ASP A 27 -3.18 -6.17 17.40
CA ASP A 27 -4.00 -7.39 17.52
C ASP A 27 -4.77 -7.68 16.23
N ARG A 28 -4.71 -6.79 15.23
CA ARG A 28 -5.41 -6.92 13.96
C ARG A 28 -4.46 -7.34 12.84
N PRO A 29 -4.40 -8.63 12.48
CA PRO A 29 -3.57 -9.07 11.36
C PRO A 29 -4.14 -8.60 10.02
N VAL A 30 -3.25 -8.39 9.06
CA VAL A 30 -3.62 -8.23 7.64
C VAL A 30 -3.76 -9.60 7.02
N THR A 31 -4.88 -9.86 6.33
CA THR A 31 -5.12 -11.18 5.73
C THR A 31 -4.17 -11.44 4.56
N ALA A 32 -3.86 -12.72 4.29
CA ALA A 32 -3.06 -13.13 3.14
C ALA A 32 -3.66 -12.65 1.80
N ALA A 33 -4.98 -12.65 1.67
CA ALA A 33 -5.66 -12.17 0.45
C ALA A 33 -5.46 -10.65 0.25
N THR A 34 -5.50 -9.87 1.33
CA THR A 34 -5.21 -8.43 1.29
C THR A 34 -3.75 -8.18 0.90
N LEU A 35 -2.79 -8.89 1.51
CA LEU A 35 -1.38 -8.81 1.12
C LEU A 35 -1.17 -9.19 -0.35
N GLY A 36 -1.80 -10.27 -0.81
CA GLY A 36 -1.76 -10.70 -2.21
C GLY A 36 -2.28 -9.63 -3.17
N SER A 37 -3.37 -8.95 -2.81
CA SER A 37 -3.93 -7.86 -3.63
C SER A 37 -2.96 -6.67 -3.75
N LEU A 38 -2.26 -6.33 -2.66
CA LEU A 38 -1.25 -5.26 -2.68
C LEU A 38 -0.05 -5.62 -3.56
N LEU A 39 0.43 -6.86 -3.46
CA LEU A 39 1.55 -7.35 -4.27
C LEU A 39 1.19 -7.49 -5.74
N GLU A 40 -0.03 -7.90 -6.07
CA GLU A 40 -0.51 -7.94 -7.45
C GLU A 40 -0.55 -6.54 -8.06
N ALA A 41 -1.04 -5.55 -7.32
CA ALA A 41 -1.00 -4.15 -7.76
C ALA A 41 0.45 -3.66 -8.00
N ALA A 42 1.37 -4.01 -7.11
CA ALA A 42 2.78 -3.67 -7.27
C ALA A 42 3.43 -4.37 -8.48
N ARG A 43 3.05 -5.63 -8.75
CA ARG A 43 3.50 -6.41 -9.92
C ARG A 43 3.06 -5.77 -11.24
N TRP A 44 1.89 -5.14 -11.27
CA TRP A 44 1.34 -4.44 -12.44
C TRP A 44 1.91 -3.03 -12.66
N ALA A 45 2.73 -2.51 -11.75
CA ALA A 45 3.32 -1.20 -11.93
C ALA A 45 4.17 -1.15 -13.21
N ALA A 46 4.09 -0.03 -13.94
CA ALA A 46 4.95 0.17 -15.10
C ALA A 46 6.41 0.37 -14.66
N SER A 47 7.35 -0.18 -15.44
CA SER A 47 8.78 0.06 -15.26
C SER A 47 9.43 0.42 -16.60
N CYS A 48 10.58 1.08 -16.55
CA CYS A 48 11.39 1.33 -17.74
C CYS A 48 11.67 -0.01 -18.45
N PHE A 49 11.46 -0.04 -19.77
CA PHE A 49 11.61 -1.24 -20.63
C PHE A 49 10.90 -2.51 -20.13
N ASN A 50 9.91 -2.39 -19.23
CA ASN A 50 9.29 -3.52 -18.55
C ASN A 50 10.28 -4.44 -17.79
N GLU A 51 11.45 -3.92 -17.40
CA GLU A 51 12.48 -4.69 -16.69
C GLU A 51 12.04 -5.24 -15.33
N GLN A 52 11.01 -4.62 -14.72
CA GLN A 52 10.49 -4.96 -13.39
C GLN A 52 11.63 -5.15 -12.38
N PRO A 53 12.51 -4.14 -12.19
CA PRO A 53 13.75 -4.28 -11.43
C PRO A 53 13.51 -4.25 -9.91
N TRP A 54 12.37 -4.77 -9.46
CA TRP A 54 11.98 -4.84 -8.07
C TRP A 54 11.98 -6.28 -7.54
N ARG A 55 12.16 -6.38 -6.23
CA ARG A 55 11.91 -7.58 -5.43
C ARG A 55 11.13 -7.12 -4.20
N PHE A 56 10.10 -7.86 -3.85
CA PHE A 56 9.30 -7.60 -2.65
C PHE A 56 9.66 -8.66 -1.60
N LEU A 57 10.20 -8.22 -0.47
CA LEU A 57 10.47 -9.07 0.69
C LEU A 57 9.37 -8.80 1.71
N ILE A 58 8.65 -9.85 2.09
CA ILE A 58 7.52 -9.75 3.03
C ILE A 58 7.90 -10.53 4.29
N ALA A 59 7.85 -9.83 5.42
CA ALA A 59 7.97 -10.42 6.74
C ALA A 59 6.62 -10.27 7.44
N THR A 60 6.11 -11.37 7.98
CA THR A 60 4.88 -11.39 8.78
C THR A 60 5.18 -11.93 10.17
N LYS A 61 4.25 -11.81 11.11
CA LYS A 61 4.45 -12.36 12.45
C LYS A 61 4.63 -13.88 12.44
N ASP A 62 4.03 -14.57 11.47
CA ASP A 62 4.10 -16.01 11.30
C ASP A 62 5.36 -16.44 10.49
N ASP A 63 5.98 -15.51 9.77
CA ASP A 63 7.17 -15.71 8.92
C ASP A 63 8.08 -14.46 9.00
N PRO A 64 8.92 -14.36 10.06
CA PRO A 64 9.67 -13.16 10.42
C PRO A 64 10.93 -12.89 9.58
#